data_AF-A0A7W5Q5Y7-F1
#
_entry.id   AF-A0A7W5Q5Y7-F1
#
_cell.length_a   1.000
_cell.length_b   1.000
_cell.length_c   1.000
_cell.angle_alpha   90.00
_cell.angle_beta   90.00
_cell.angle_gamma   90.00
#
_symmetry.space_group_name_H-M   'P 1'
#
loop_
_entity.id
_entity.type
_entity.pdbx_description
1 polymer ?
#
loop_
_entity_poly.entity_id
_entity_poly.type
_entity_poly.pdbx_seq_one_letter_code
_entity_poly.pdbx_strand_id
1 'polypeptide(L)' 'MTTRNDVYNHLGEALHSALPEDGSAEIGMDPNKLFLRMGGQVFAITVEEKQQFAKTEDPVRAAMNFMTTLPYPFRSGR' A
#
# COMPACT_ATOMS: atom_id res chain seq x y z
N MET A 1 -7.99 10.56 11.85
CA MET A 1 -7.41 11.10 10.60
C MET A 1 -6.23 10.21 10.30
N THR A 2 -6.34 9.35 9.28
CA THR A 2 -5.28 8.41 8.90
C THR A 2 -4.14 9.22 8.29
N THR A 3 -2.97 9.17 8.90
CA THR A 3 -1.77 9.85 8.39
C THR A 3 -1.10 8.99 7.32
N ARG A 4 -0.24 9.60 6.50
CA ARG A 4 0.53 8.87 5.48
C ARG A 4 1.34 7.71 6.06
N ASN A 5 1.85 7.87 7.29
CA ASN A 5 2.53 6.82 8.04
C ASN A 5 1.61 5.65 8.37
N ASP A 6 0.36 5.91 8.75
CA ASP A 6 -0.61 4.85 9.07
C ASP A 6 -0.92 4.01 7.81
N VAL A 7 -0.97 4.64 6.63
CA VAL A 7 -1.13 3.91 5.36
C VAL A 7 0.08 3.03 5.08
N TYR A 8 1.30 3.53 5.27
CA TYR A 8 2.51 2.72 5.08
C TYR A 8 2.58 1.55 6.06
N ASN A 9 2.16 1.75 7.32
CA ASN A 9 2.07 0.68 8.31
C ASN A 9 1.10 -0.42 7.88
N HIS A 10 -0.12 -0.06 7.45
CA HIS A 10 -1.11 -1.05 6.98
C HIS A 10 -0.65 -1.80 5.72
N LEU A 11 0.01 -1.11 4.80
CA LEU A 11 0.63 -1.75 3.63
C LEU A 11 1.75 -2.72 4.06
N GLY A 12 2.59 -2.32 5.02
CA GLY A 12 3.63 -3.17 5.59
C GLY A 12 3.07 -4.43 6.25
N GLU A 13 2.04 -4.31 7.08
CA GLU A 13 1.35 -5.44 7.74
C GLU A 13 0.76 -6.42 6.71
N ALA A 14 0.04 -5.90 5.71
CA ALA A 14 -0.55 -6.72 4.66
C ALA A 14 0.53 -7.47 3.86
N LEU A 15 1.60 -6.79 3.47
CA LEU A 15 2.70 -7.41 2.74
C LEU A 15 3.45 -8.45 3.60
N HIS A 16 3.67 -8.17 4.88
CA HIS A 16 4.38 -9.09 5.78
C HIS A 16 3.71 -10.46 5.86
N SER A 17 2.37 -10.52 5.84
CA SER A 17 1.63 -11.79 5.81
C SER A 17 1.81 -12.61 4.51
N ALA A 18 2.31 -11.97 3.45
CA ALA A 18 2.54 -12.59 2.15
C ALA A 18 4.03 -12.81 1.84
N LEU A 19 4.95 -12.39 2.72
CA LEU A 19 6.37 -12.56 2.48
C LEU A 19 6.83 -14.00 2.74
N PRO A 20 7.79 -14.51 1.96
CA PRO A 20 8.52 -15.73 2.28
C PRO A 20 9.26 -15.62 3.62
N GLU A 21 9.17 -16.65 4.47
CA GLU A 21 9.86 -16.69 5.77
C GLU A 21 11.37 -17.00 5.65
N ASP A 22 11.86 -17.31 4.45
CA ASP A 22 13.24 -17.71 4.18
C ASP A 22 14.24 -16.53 4.16
N GLY A 23 13.78 -15.31 4.44
CA GLY A 23 14.59 -14.09 4.42
C GLY A 23 14.97 -13.61 3.02
N SER A 24 14.41 -14.21 1.97
CA SER A 24 14.59 -13.76 0.58
C SER A 24 13.87 -12.44 0.30
N ALA A 25 12.95 -12.05 1.18
CA ALA A 25 12.22 -10.80 1.13
C ALA A 25 12.28 -10.02 2.45
N GLU A 26 12.37 -8.70 2.37
CA GLU A 26 12.37 -7.79 3.52
C GLU A 26 11.53 -6.55 3.24
N ILE A 27 10.90 -6.01 4.28
CA ILE A 27 10.22 -4.71 4.25
C ILE A 27 11.01 -3.71 5.08
N GLY A 28 11.24 -2.53 4.50
CA GLY A 28 11.78 -1.37 5.20
C GLY A 28 10.84 -0.18 5.04
N MET A 29 10.89 0.77 5.96
CA MET A 29 10.05 1.98 5.89
C MET A 29 10.88 3.22 6.20
N ASP A 30 10.66 4.28 5.44
CA ASP A 30 11.06 5.65 5.77
C ASP A 30 9.80 6.53 5.91
N PRO A 31 9.90 7.79 6.40
CA PRO A 31 8.73 8.65 6.61
C PRO A 31 7.85 8.92 5.37
N ASN A 32 8.35 8.66 4.17
CA ASN A 32 7.71 8.98 2.90
C ASN A 32 7.58 7.79 1.94
N LYS A 33 8.14 6.62 2.26
CA LYS A 33 8.18 5.45 1.37
C LYS A 33 8.18 4.14 2.15
N LEU A 34 7.58 3.13 1.52
CA LEU A 34 7.77 1.74 1.90
C LEU A 34 8.69 1.06 0.89
N PHE A 35 9.65 0.28 1.38
CA PHE A 35 10.60 -0.48 0.57
C PHE A 35 10.30 -1.97 0.69
N LEU A 36 10.35 -2.66 -0.44
CA LEU A 36 10.29 -4.12 -0.51
C LEU A 36 11.55 -4.61 -1.22
N ARG A 37 12.37 -5.39 -0.53
CA ARG A 37 13.53 -6.09 -1.11
C ARG A 37 13.09 -7.51 -1.46
N MET A 38 13.31 -7.96 -2.70
CA MET A 38 13.10 -9.35 -3.11
C MET A 38 14.09 -9.73 -4.20
N GLY A 39 14.72 -10.92 -4.09
CA GLY A 39 15.59 -11.43 -5.15
C GLY A 39 16.74 -10.50 -5.55
N GLY A 40 17.26 -9.71 -4.60
CA GLY A 40 18.31 -8.71 -4.84
C GLY A 40 17.84 -7.40 -5.48
N GLN A 41 16.54 -7.26 -5.76
CA GLN A 41 15.93 -6.03 -6.25
C GLN A 41 15.25 -5.28 -5.10
N VAL A 42 15.20 -3.94 -5.21
CA VAL A 42 14.52 -3.07 -4.24
C VAL A 42 13.42 -2.30 -4.97
N PHE A 43 12.19 -2.48 -4.50
CA PHE A 43 11.01 -1.75 -4.96
C PHE A 43 10.65 -0.68 -3.94
N ALA A 44 10.24 0.50 -4.40
CA ALA A 44 9.77 1.58 -3.55
C ALA A 44 8.31 1.88 -3.85
N ILE A 45 7.47 1.83 -2.82
CA ILE A 45 6.06 2.21 -2.87
C ILE A 45 5.96 3.63 -2.33
N THR A 46 5.44 4.51 -3.17
CA THR A 46 5.18 5.91 -2.83
C THR A 46 3.68 6.11 -2.83
N VAL A 47 3.11 6.45 -1.67
CA VAL A 47 1.70 6.82 -1.57
C VAL A 47 1.61 8.31 -1.87
N GLU A 48 1.19 8.62 -3.09
CA GLU A 48 0.71 9.96 -3.40
C GLU A 48 -0.71 10.09 -2.85
N GLU A 49 -0.91 10.98 -1.88
CA GLU A 49 -2.25 11.46 -1.54
C GLU A 49 -2.74 12.33 -2.71
N LYS A 50 -3.21 11.69 -3.78
CA LYS A 50 -3.93 12.38 -4.85
C LYS A 50 -5.26 12.85 -4.31
N GLN A 51 -5.23 14.09 -3.80
CA GLN A 51 -6.31 14.77 -3.13
C GLN A 51 -6.72 14.08 -1.84
N GLN A 52 -6.71 14.86 -0.76
CA GLN A 52 -7.38 14.49 0.47
C GLN A 52 -8.79 13.98 0.11
N PHE A 53 -9.07 12.69 0.34
CA PHE A 53 -10.44 12.16 0.41
C PHE A 53 -11.29 12.87 1.48
N ALA A 54 -10.74 13.86 2.19
CA ALA A 54 -11.39 14.72 3.17
C ALA A 54 -12.65 15.45 2.64
N LYS A 55 -12.89 15.48 1.32
CA LYS A 55 -14.13 16.03 0.73
C LYS A 55 -15.07 14.97 0.16
N THR A 56 -14.77 13.68 0.31
CA THR A 56 -15.64 12.61 -0.20
C THR A 56 -16.52 12.08 0.92
N GLU A 57 -17.84 12.08 0.70
CA GLU A 57 -18.84 11.59 1.65
C GLU A 57 -18.61 10.13 2.08
N ASP A 58 -17.94 9.34 1.23
CA ASP A 58 -17.58 7.94 1.49
C ASP A 58 -16.14 7.63 1.02
N PRO A 59 -15.13 7.81 1.89
CA PRO A 59 -13.73 7.55 1.58
C PRO A 59 -13.43 6.10 1.20
N VAL A 60 -14.20 5.14 1.74
CA VAL A 60 -14.00 3.71 1.50
C VAL A 60 -14.41 3.37 0.07
N ARG A 61 -15.59 3.82 -0.36
CA ARG A 61 -16.05 3.64 -1.74
C ARG A 61 -15.15 4.35 -2.75
N ALA A 62 -14.63 5.53 -2.39
CA ALA A 62 -13.71 6.29 -3.23
C ALA A 62 -12.38 5.56 -3.43
N ALA A 63 -11.82 4.97 -2.36
CA ALA A 63 -10.63 4.12 -2.44
C ALA A 63 -10.88 2.87 -3.28
N MET A 64 -12.03 2.19 -3.12
CA MET A 64 -12.40 1.05 -3.96
C MET A 64 -12.50 1.41 -5.45
N ASN A 65 -13.12 2.54 -5.77
CA ASN A 65 -13.20 3.06 -7.14
C ASN A 65 -11.82 3.43 -7.70
N PHE A 66 -10.94 4.00 -6.89
CA PHE A 66 -9.57 4.27 -7.33
C PHE A 66 -8.82 2.96 -7.64
N MET A 67 -8.93 1.96 -6.76
CA MET A 67 -8.28 0.66 -6.95
C MET A 67 -8.76 -0.08 -8.21
N THR A 68 -9.96 0.20 -8.72
CA THR A 68 -10.45 -0.38 -9.98
C THR A 68 -9.86 0.28 -11.23
N THR A 69 -9.28 1.49 -11.10
CA THR A 69 -8.61 2.21 -12.19
C THR A 69 -7.13 1.86 -12.34
N LEU A 70 -6.56 1.08 -11.42
CA LEU A 70 -5.17 0.66 -11.49
C LEU A 70 -4.95 -0.38 -12.62
N PRO A 71 -3.76 -0.44 -13.22
CA PRO A 71 -3.44 -1.40 -14.29
C PRO A 71 -3.65 -2.88 -13.90
N TYR A 72 -3.56 -3.17 -12.59
CA TYR A 72 -3.89 -4.47 -11.98
C TYR A 72 -4.96 -4.24 -10.90
N PRO A 73 -6.24 -4.17 -11.28
CA PRO A 73 -7.29 -3.72 -10.38
C PRO A 73 -7.54 -4.74 -9.26
N PHE A 74 -7.73 -4.25 -8.03
CA PHE A 74 -8.12 -5.09 -6.90
C PHE A 74 -9.45 -5.79 -7.20
N ARG A 75 -9.44 -7.11 -7.30
CA ARG A 75 -10.65 -7.93 -7.41
C ARG A 75 -10.99 -8.44 -6.02
N SER A 76 -11.93 -7.79 -5.34
CA SER A 76 -12.58 -8.39 -4.18
C SER A 76 -13.33 -9.62 -4.67
N GLY A 77 -12.75 -10.80 -4.48
CA GLY A 77 -13.45 -12.06 -4.68
C GLY A 77 -14.72 -12.06 -3.84
N ARG A 78 -15.82 -12.52 -4.44
CA ARG A 78 -17.09 -12.79 -3.77
C ARG A 78 -16.95 -13.81 -2.66
#